data_AF-A0A8T3LJA0-F1
#
_entry.id   AF-A0A8T3LJA0-F1
#
_cell.length_a   1.000
_cell.length_b   1.000
_cell.length_c   1.000
_cell.angle_alpha   90.00
_cell.angle_beta   90.00
_cell.angle_gamma   90.00
#
_symmetry.space_group_name_H-M   'P 1'
#
loop_
_entity.id
_entity.type
_entity.pdbx_description
1 polymer ?
#
loop_
_entity_poly.entity_id
_entity_poly.type
_entity_poly.pdbx_seq_one_letter_code
_entity_poly.pdbx_strand_id
1 'polypeptide(L)'
;IEDSVCSIVPDDHKLEVDMGDIGAEKLKNNGTTTPKSFQIRLQDCVFDTQETMTTTFTGTVSSANSGNYYTIFNTDTGAAFNNVSLAIGDSLGTSYKSGMGIDQKIVKDTST
;
A
#
# COMPACT_ATOMS: atom_id res chain seq x y z
N ILE A 1 -21.91 14.68 -8.20
CA ILE A 1 -20.78 14.87 -9.12
C ILE A 1 -19.59 14.30 -8.38
N GLU A 2 -19.11 13.13 -8.83
CA GLU A 2 -17.77 12.65 -8.45
C GLU A 2 -16.81 13.46 -9.32
N ASP A 3 -15.98 14.29 -8.70
CA ASP A 3 -15.02 15.21 -9.35
C ASP A 3 -13.68 14.50 -9.59
N SER A 4 -13.74 13.24 -10.03
CA SER A 4 -12.56 12.41 -10.29
C SER A 4 -12.50 12.07 -11.76
N VAL A 5 -11.29 12.17 -12.33
CA VAL A 5 -11.00 11.81 -13.73
C VAL A 5 -11.04 10.29 -13.98
N CYS A 6 -11.13 9.49 -12.92
CA CYS A 6 -11.14 8.03 -12.93
C CYS A 6 -12.02 7.49 -11.81
N SER A 7 -12.54 6.27 -11.96
CA SER A 7 -13.14 5.50 -10.87
C SER A 7 -12.24 4.34 -10.49
N ILE A 8 -12.22 3.94 -9.21
CA ILE A 8 -11.61 2.66 -8.81
C ILE A 8 -12.52 1.54 -9.35
N VAL A 9 -11.92 0.51 -9.96
CA VAL A 9 -12.68 -0.68 -10.40
C VAL A 9 -13.46 -1.22 -9.20
N PRO A 10 -14.77 -1.53 -9.32
CA PRO A 10 -15.57 -1.97 -8.20
C PRO A 10 -14.87 -3.07 -7.40
N ASP A 11 -14.31 -4.11 -7.99
CA ASP A 11 -13.67 -5.19 -7.20
C ASP A 11 -12.44 -4.76 -6.37
N ASP A 12 -11.81 -3.63 -6.70
CA ASP A 12 -10.62 -3.13 -6.03
C ASP A 12 -10.95 -2.14 -4.89
N HIS A 13 -12.24 -1.88 -4.60
CA HIS A 13 -12.65 -1.03 -3.45
C HIS A 13 -12.31 -1.66 -2.09
N LYS A 14 -12.13 -3.00 -2.07
CA LYS A 14 -11.69 -3.76 -0.89
C LYS A 14 -10.65 -4.79 -1.32
N LEU A 15 -9.39 -4.42 -1.16
CA LEU A 15 -8.26 -5.29 -1.44
C LEU A 15 -7.83 -6.04 -0.19
N GLU A 16 -7.73 -7.36 -0.31
CA GLU A 16 -7.11 -8.22 0.68
C GLU A 16 -5.81 -8.76 0.10
N VAL A 17 -4.70 -8.55 0.82
CA VAL A 17 -3.37 -9.02 0.40
C VAL A 17 -2.90 -10.07 1.40
N ASP A 18 -2.84 -11.32 0.95
CA ASP A 18 -2.30 -12.40 1.77
C ASP A 18 -0.78 -12.27 1.90
N MET A 19 -0.33 -11.91 3.10
CA MET A 19 1.08 -11.77 3.44
C MET A 19 1.76 -13.13 3.68
N GLY A 20 0.98 -14.20 3.86
CA GLY A 20 1.42 -15.53 4.25
C GLY A 20 2.03 -15.58 5.65
N ASP A 21 2.60 -16.72 5.98
CA ASP A 21 3.24 -16.94 7.28
C ASP A 21 4.61 -16.26 7.34
N ILE A 22 4.75 -15.31 8.27
CA ILE A 22 6.00 -14.59 8.52
C ILE A 22 6.62 -15.11 9.81
N GLY A 23 7.68 -15.90 9.67
CA GLY A 23 8.45 -16.39 10.82
C GLY A 23 9.25 -15.27 11.48
N ALA A 24 9.23 -15.20 12.81
CA ALA A 24 9.94 -14.18 13.61
C ALA A 24 11.45 -14.10 13.30
N GLU A 25 12.08 -15.22 12.91
CA GLU A 25 13.50 -15.26 12.53
C GLU A 25 13.83 -14.29 11.38
N LYS A 26 12.91 -14.10 10.44
CA LYS A 26 13.08 -13.18 9.30
C LYS A 26 13.09 -11.71 9.70
N LEU A 27 12.53 -11.38 10.86
CA LEU A 27 12.36 -10.01 11.36
C LEU A 27 13.41 -9.62 12.39
N LYS A 28 14.29 -10.54 12.81
CA LYS A 28 15.39 -10.23 13.73
C LYS A 28 16.37 -9.23 13.09
N ASN A 29 17.04 -8.44 13.94
CA ASN A 29 18.09 -7.49 13.53
C ASN A 29 17.66 -6.51 12.42
N ASN A 30 16.43 -6.00 12.49
CA ASN A 30 15.81 -5.14 11.46
C ASN A 30 15.64 -5.82 10.09
N GLY A 31 15.51 -7.16 10.07
CA GLY A 31 15.22 -7.91 8.86
C GLY A 31 13.84 -7.59 8.28
N THR A 32 13.73 -7.77 6.97
CA THR A 32 12.49 -7.56 6.20
C THR A 32 12.07 -8.84 5.48
N THR A 33 10.80 -8.91 5.10
CA THR A 33 10.24 -10.03 4.32
C THR A 33 10.21 -9.71 2.83
N THR A 34 9.98 -10.73 2.01
CA THR A 34 9.69 -10.53 0.59
C THR A 34 8.35 -9.80 0.42
N PRO A 35 8.30 -8.64 -0.27
CA PRO A 35 7.06 -7.91 -0.50
C PRO A 35 6.03 -8.73 -1.29
N LYS A 36 4.75 -8.48 -1.02
CA LYS A 36 3.64 -8.99 -1.83
C LYS A 36 3.13 -7.88 -2.73
N SER A 37 3.09 -8.15 -4.04
CA SER A 37 2.53 -7.21 -5.01
C SER A 37 1.01 -7.21 -4.92
N PHE A 38 0.43 -6.02 -5.03
CA PHE A 38 -1.00 -5.80 -5.22
C PHE A 38 -1.16 -4.64 -6.21
N GLN A 39 -2.38 -4.47 -6.71
CA GLN A 39 -2.70 -3.44 -7.69
C GLN A 39 -4.04 -2.79 -7.35
N ILE A 40 -4.13 -1.48 -7.59
CA ILE A 40 -5.38 -0.73 -7.57
C ILE A 40 -5.66 -0.35 -9.01
N ARG A 41 -6.69 -0.94 -9.60
CA ARG A 41 -7.07 -0.68 -10.98
C ARG A 41 -8.08 0.46 -11.03
N LEU A 42 -7.92 1.28 -12.05
CA LEU A 42 -8.82 2.39 -12.34
C LEU A 42 -9.55 2.12 -13.65
N GLN A 43 -10.81 2.52 -13.72
CA GLN A 43 -11.67 2.42 -14.89
C GLN A 43 -12.32 3.76 -15.21
N ASP A 44 -12.90 3.84 -16.41
CA ASP A 44 -13.63 5.01 -16.90
C ASP A 44 -12.80 6.30 -16.82
N CYS A 45 -11.49 6.16 -17.02
CA CYS A 45 -10.54 7.25 -16.92
C CYS A 45 -10.58 8.16 -18.15
N VAL A 46 -10.72 9.46 -17.92
CA VAL A 46 -10.58 10.50 -18.94
C VAL A 46 -9.39 11.39 -18.59
N PHE A 47 -8.26 11.12 -19.23
CA PHE A 47 -7.05 11.92 -19.10
C PHE A 47 -6.97 12.95 -20.23
N ASP A 48 -6.57 14.18 -19.92
CA ASP A 48 -6.24 15.19 -20.92
C ASP A 48 -4.71 15.26 -21.07
N THR A 49 -4.05 15.97 -20.16
CA THR A 49 -2.59 16.17 -20.15
C THR A 49 -1.90 15.52 -18.96
N GLN A 50 -2.65 14.85 -18.08
CA GLN A 50 -2.10 14.20 -16.90
C GLN A 50 -1.22 13.01 -17.32
N GLU A 51 0.02 13.00 -16.82
CA GLU A 51 0.98 11.90 -17.03
C GLU A 51 1.18 11.05 -15.77
N THR A 52 0.79 11.59 -14.61
CA THR A 52 1.00 10.98 -13.30
C THR A 52 -0.29 10.94 -12.49
N MET A 53 -0.35 9.95 -11.59
CA MET A 53 -1.33 9.88 -10.52
C MET A 53 -0.63 9.73 -9.19
N THR A 54 -1.12 10.44 -8.18
CA THR A 54 -0.63 10.35 -6.81
C THR A 54 -1.58 9.47 -6.01
N THR A 55 -1.07 8.39 -5.44
CA THR A 55 -1.83 7.57 -4.48
C THR A 55 -1.30 7.82 -3.08
N THR A 56 -2.19 8.05 -2.12
CA THR A 56 -1.81 8.23 -0.70
C THR A 56 -2.46 7.14 0.13
N PHE A 57 -1.63 6.35 0.81
CA PHE A 57 -2.09 5.39 1.80
C PHE A 57 -2.04 6.02 3.19
N THR A 58 -3.10 5.85 3.98
CA THR A 58 -3.16 6.32 5.36
C THR A 58 -3.51 5.16 6.29
N GLY A 59 -3.05 5.25 7.54
CA GLY A 59 -3.31 4.25 8.56
C GLY A 59 -2.56 4.57 9.84
N THR A 60 -2.85 3.81 10.90
CA THR A 60 -2.25 4.00 12.22
C THR A 60 -0.74 3.80 12.17
N VAL A 61 -0.01 4.84 12.54
CA VAL A 61 1.45 4.84 12.51
C VAL A 61 2.00 3.99 13.64
N SER A 62 2.91 3.07 13.29
CA SER A 62 3.60 2.21 14.24
C SER A 62 4.60 3.00 15.07
N SER A 63 4.55 2.83 16.39
CA SER A 63 5.55 3.34 17.32
C SER A 63 6.82 2.47 17.37
N ALA A 64 6.80 1.30 16.72
CA ALA A 64 7.88 0.31 16.80
C ALA A 64 9.12 0.70 15.97
N ASN A 65 8.96 1.57 14.96
CA ASN A 65 10.03 2.02 14.09
C ASN A 65 9.92 3.54 13.87
N SER A 66 11.05 4.25 13.89
CA SER A 66 11.14 5.69 13.59
C SER A 66 10.74 6.06 12.15
N GLY A 67 10.41 5.07 11.31
CA GLY A 67 10.03 5.23 9.91
C GLY A 67 8.60 5.73 9.67
N ASN A 68 7.73 5.79 10.69
CA ASN A 68 6.31 6.11 10.55
C ASN A 68 5.55 5.20 9.56
N TYR A 69 5.86 3.91 9.61
CA TYR A 69 5.19 2.85 8.85
C TYR A 69 3.89 2.40 9.55
N TYR A 70 3.17 1.42 8.99
CA TYR A 70 1.83 1.05 9.47
C TYR A 70 1.89 0.04 10.62
N THR A 71 1.03 0.22 11.62
CA THR A 71 0.86 -0.72 12.74
C THR A 71 0.19 -2.00 12.27
N ILE A 72 0.70 -3.14 12.73
CA ILE A 72 0.03 -4.44 12.56
C ILE A 72 -0.75 -4.72 13.84
N PHE A 73 -2.03 -5.02 13.70
CA PHE A 73 -2.90 -5.37 14.82
C PHE A 73 -3.19 -6.86 14.82
N ASN A 74 -3.22 -7.44 16.01
CA ASN A 74 -3.81 -8.75 16.22
C ASN A 74 -5.34 -8.61 16.08
N THR A 75 -5.94 -9.35 15.15
CA THR A 75 -7.37 -9.23 14.82
C THR A 75 -8.30 -9.69 15.95
N ASP A 76 -7.85 -10.63 16.79
CA ASP A 76 -8.67 -11.20 17.86
C ASP A 76 -8.70 -10.29 19.10
N THR A 77 -7.57 -9.65 19.41
CA THR A 77 -7.38 -8.85 20.63
C THR A 77 -7.41 -7.35 20.38
N GLY A 78 -7.25 -6.90 19.14
CA GLY A 78 -7.05 -5.50 18.77
C GLY A 78 -5.71 -4.91 19.26
N ALA A 79 -4.83 -5.72 19.87
CA ALA A 79 -3.55 -5.26 20.35
C ALA A 79 -2.57 -5.02 19.19
N ALA A 80 -1.78 -3.95 19.28
CA ALA A 80 -0.69 -3.71 18.34
C ALA A 80 0.43 -4.73 18.56
N PHE A 81 0.96 -5.29 17.48
CA PHE A 81 2.20 -6.05 17.53
C PHE A 81 3.38 -5.10 17.76
N ASN A 82 4.24 -5.46 18.71
CA ASN A 82 5.45 -4.70 19.02
C ASN A 82 6.59 -5.08 18.06
N ASN A 83 7.51 -4.16 17.80
CA ASN A 83 8.75 -4.38 17.04
C ASN A 83 8.56 -4.85 15.58
N VAL A 84 7.37 -4.68 15.03
CA VAL A 84 7.06 -4.96 13.63
C VAL A 84 6.18 -3.85 13.07
N SER A 85 6.33 -3.59 11.77
CA SER A 85 5.50 -2.64 11.04
C SER A 85 5.30 -3.15 9.62
N LEU A 86 4.15 -2.82 9.02
CA LEU A 86 3.91 -3.03 7.60
C LEU A 86 4.47 -1.84 6.83
N ALA A 87 5.21 -2.09 5.75
CA ALA A 87 5.64 -1.08 4.79
C ALA A 87 4.85 -1.23 3.49
N ILE A 88 4.42 -0.11 2.92
CA ILE A 88 3.84 -0.05 1.57
C ILE A 88 4.86 0.64 0.68
N GLY A 89 5.17 0.02 -0.46
CA GLY A 89 6.20 0.48 -1.36
C GLY A 89 5.83 0.33 -2.83
N ASP A 90 6.67 0.89 -3.69
CA ASP A 90 6.55 0.77 -5.14
C ASP A 90 7.34 -0.44 -5.68
N SER A 91 7.25 -0.66 -6.99
CA SER A 91 8.00 -1.71 -7.68
C SER A 91 9.52 -1.49 -7.70
N LEU A 92 10.01 -0.31 -7.30
CA LEU A 92 11.43 0.02 -7.20
C LEU A 92 12.01 -0.30 -5.82
N GLY A 93 11.17 -0.74 -4.87
CA GLY A 93 11.56 -1.06 -3.50
C GLY A 93 11.57 0.16 -2.56
N THR A 94 11.08 1.32 -3.02
CA THR A 94 10.93 2.50 -2.17
C THR A 94 9.74 2.28 -1.24
N SER A 95 9.94 2.46 0.07
CA SER A 95 8.85 2.39 1.06
C SER A 95 8.37 3.79 1.45
N TYR A 96 7.06 3.95 1.60
CA TYR A 96 6.41 5.23 1.86
C TYR A 96 5.74 5.26 3.23
N LYS A 97 5.81 6.41 3.89
CA LYS A 97 5.19 6.66 5.19
C LYS A 97 3.67 6.81 5.05
N SER A 98 2.94 6.55 6.13
CA SER A 98 1.51 6.89 6.19
C SER A 98 1.30 8.37 5.86
N GLY A 99 0.39 8.65 4.93
CA GLY A 99 0.08 10.01 4.43
C GLY A 99 1.03 10.57 3.39
N MET A 100 2.10 9.85 3.01
CA MET A 100 2.99 10.26 1.93
C MET A 100 2.40 9.86 0.58
N GLY A 101 2.38 10.82 -0.36
CA GLY A 101 1.97 10.56 -1.74
C GLY A 101 2.98 9.72 -2.50
N ILE A 102 2.47 8.79 -3.29
CA ILE A 102 3.23 7.93 -4.21
C ILE A 102 2.87 8.35 -5.63
N ASP A 103 3.79 9.04 -6.28
CA ASP A 103 3.61 9.46 -7.67
C ASP A 103 3.95 8.31 -8.61
N GLN A 104 2.96 7.88 -9.39
CA GLN A 104 3.11 6.83 -10.38
C GLN A 104 2.78 7.38 -11.76
N LYS A 105 3.51 6.92 -12.78
CA LYS A 105 3.15 7.21 -14.17
C LYS A 105 1.85 6.51 -14.51
N ILE A 106 0.97 7.19 -15.24
CA ILE A 106 -0.23 6.56 -15.78
C ILE A 106 0.20 5.52 -16.80
N VAL A 107 -0.08 4.25 -16.49
CA VAL A 107 0.08 3.13 -17.43
C VAL A 107 -1.31 2.69 -17.83
N LYS A 108 -1.65 2.86 -19.11
CA LYS A 108 -2.92 2.37 -19.66
C LYS A 108 -2.80 0.86 -19.83
N ASP A 109 -3.69 0.10 -19.20
CA ASP A 109 -3.81 -1.32 -19.47
C ASP A 109 -4.29 -1.49 -20.92
N THR A 110 -3.42 -2.02 -21.78
CA THR A 110 -3.71 -2.26 -23.20
C THR A 110 -4.28 -3.65 -23.46
N SER A 111 -4.56 -4.43 -22.41
CA SER A 111 -5.17 -5.75 -22.54
C SER A 111 -6.67 -5.61 -22.85
N THR A 112 -6.99 -5.50 -24.14
CA THR A 112 -8.32 -5.75 -24.73
C THR A 112 -8.66 -7.23 -24.76
#